data_AF-A0A6G3SV82-F1
#
_entry.id   AF-A0A6G3SV82-F1
#
_cell.length_a   1.000
_cell.length_b   1.000
_cell.length_c   1.000
_cell.angle_alpha   90.00
_cell.angle_beta   90.00
_cell.angle_gamma   90.00
#
_symmetry.space_group_name_H-M   'P 1'
#
loop_
_entity.id
_entity.type
_entity.pdbx_description
1 polymer ?
#
loop_
_entity_poly.entity_id
_entity_poly.type
_entity_poly.pdbx_seq_one_letter_code
_entity_poly.pdbx_strand_id
1 'polypeptide(L)'
;MEGKSVLSPSLWSRRRILSTVAGAAAVPALPSILTLSATPAHAAPAAPGDPDNGLPDTDQGRAVWAYKTGGRAVREGAAAALLGTPAALTAFLTTELPVARAEDNRFAVLSSLSGAGRSVQQTASAALSAGDEAVAAFLRDGFAAPVLEDLRVSVFSALDNGGTAMKREASKALNTNTKESLETFLRTTQHTAQQEDEQAAVFAILSTASPEVKKYAERALTDGSPAAIRLFLSSGQHIARARDEETATIEQLVEIVEREGKRAKLTTDKAVAFSARAKEAAEKAKIAALEAAAEAKAAQQDVRKSAAAANNAASAARGAAAAANTAISASRTA
;
A
#
# COMPACT_ATOMS: atom_id res chain seq x y z
N MET A 1 56.58 8.30 22.34
CA MET A 1 56.65 9.66 22.89
C MET A 1 55.68 10.51 22.11
N GLU A 2 54.80 11.21 22.84
CA GLU A 2 54.11 12.47 22.50
C GLU A 2 53.26 12.50 21.21
N GLY A 3 52.00 12.92 21.17
CA GLY A 3 51.19 13.66 22.13
C GLY A 3 50.30 14.65 21.38
N LYS A 4 49.00 14.60 21.72
CA LYS A 4 47.97 15.67 21.61
C LYS A 4 47.12 15.78 20.33
N SER A 5 45.83 15.55 20.59
CA SER A 5 44.61 16.02 19.94
C SER A 5 44.61 17.50 19.53
N VAL A 6 43.72 17.88 18.62
CA VAL A 6 42.56 18.78 18.89
C VAL A 6 41.70 18.95 17.62
N LEU A 7 40.39 18.86 17.84
CA LEU A 7 39.27 19.13 16.92
C LEU A 7 39.23 20.60 16.46
N SER A 8 38.66 20.88 15.29
CA SER A 8 38.08 22.20 14.99
C SER A 8 36.73 22.05 14.27
N PRO A 9 35.63 22.45 14.93
CA PRO A 9 34.33 22.70 14.32
C PRO A 9 34.14 24.20 14.04
N SER A 10 33.78 24.57 12.80
CA SER A 10 33.32 25.92 12.43
C SER A 10 31.79 25.90 12.23
N LEU A 11 30.99 26.43 13.16
CA LEU A 11 30.59 27.84 13.34
C LEU A 11 29.39 28.27 12.48
N TRP A 12 28.20 28.22 13.10
CA TRP A 12 27.02 29.12 13.00
C TRP A 12 25.79 28.30 13.42
N SER A 13 25.29 28.28 14.67
CA SER A 13 25.04 29.31 15.69
C SER A 13 23.98 30.34 15.31
N ARG A 14 22.89 30.26 16.10
CA ARG A 14 22.00 31.33 16.65
C ARG A 14 20.63 31.41 16.00
N ARG A 15 19.50 31.36 16.71
CA ARG A 15 19.19 31.04 18.12
C ARG A 15 17.65 31.04 18.18
N ARG A 16 17.04 29.95 18.65
CA ARG A 16 15.72 30.00 19.31
C ARG A 16 15.87 30.83 20.58
N ILE A 17 14.94 31.75 20.86
CA ILE A 17 14.60 32.15 22.22
C ILE A 17 13.08 32.29 22.32
N LEU A 18 12.51 31.44 23.18
CA LEU A 18 11.20 31.54 23.80
C LEU A 18 11.23 32.63 24.87
N SER A 19 10.10 33.33 25.08
CA SER A 19 9.79 33.95 26.37
C SER A 19 8.29 34.05 26.57
N THR A 20 7.81 33.34 27.57
CA THR A 20 6.57 33.59 28.31
C THR A 20 6.86 34.59 29.45
N VAL A 21 5.83 35.31 29.92
CA VAL A 21 5.43 35.51 31.35
C VAL A 21 4.76 36.87 31.62
N ALA A 22 3.60 36.75 32.28
CA ALA A 22 2.90 37.62 33.26
C ALA A 22 2.45 39.05 32.91
N GLY A 23 1.25 39.36 33.42
CA GLY A 23 0.66 40.68 33.44
C GLY A 23 0.63 41.33 34.82
N ALA A 24 0.00 42.50 34.89
CA ALA A 24 -0.67 43.10 36.05
C ALA A 24 -1.29 44.43 35.62
N ALA A 25 -2.39 44.80 36.28
CA ALA A 25 -3.32 45.87 35.95
C ALA A 25 -2.84 47.29 36.30
N ALA A 26 -3.38 48.31 35.61
CA ALA A 26 -3.85 49.59 36.18
C ALA A 26 -4.63 50.43 35.14
N VAL A 27 -5.73 51.02 35.59
CA VAL A 27 -6.62 52.04 34.98
C VAL A 27 -6.41 53.36 35.78
N PRO A 28 -6.85 54.59 35.41
CA PRO A 28 -7.34 55.21 34.15
C PRO A 28 -6.58 56.51 33.74
N ALA A 29 -6.83 57.03 32.54
CA ALA A 29 -6.95 58.48 32.28
C ALA A 29 -7.65 58.76 30.92
N LEU A 30 -8.83 59.38 30.99
CA LEU A 30 -9.44 60.23 29.93
C LEU A 30 -8.77 61.63 30.00
N PRO A 31 -8.83 62.55 29.01
CA PRO A 31 -9.87 62.78 27.99
C PRO A 31 -9.31 62.99 26.54
N SER A 32 -10.08 62.96 25.46
CA SER A 32 -10.80 64.15 24.97
C SER A 32 -11.73 63.79 23.82
N ILE A 33 -12.90 64.41 23.91
CA ILE A 33 -14.02 64.40 23.00
C ILE A 33 -13.66 65.21 21.74
N LEU A 34 -13.80 64.62 20.56
CA LEU A 34 -14.01 65.35 19.31
C LEU A 34 -15.36 64.90 18.74
N THR A 35 -16.38 65.68 19.06
CA THR A 35 -17.66 65.69 18.37
C THR A 35 -17.45 66.22 16.95
N LEU A 36 -17.46 65.35 15.94
CA LEU A 36 -17.81 65.75 14.59
C LEU A 36 -19.27 65.36 14.36
N SER A 37 -20.10 66.38 14.31
CA SER A 37 -21.53 66.33 14.04
C SER A 37 -21.82 65.57 12.75
N ALA A 38 -22.55 64.45 12.89
CA ALA A 38 -23.22 63.78 11.80
C ALA A 38 -24.37 64.66 11.29
N THR A 39 -24.25 65.17 10.08
CA THR A 39 -25.42 65.59 9.30
C THR A 39 -26.04 64.36 8.66
N PRO A 40 -27.35 64.09 8.81
CA PRO A 40 -28.00 63.03 8.08
C PRO A 40 -28.15 63.48 6.63
N ALA A 41 -27.32 62.96 5.73
CA ALA A 41 -27.56 63.10 4.30
C ALA A 41 -28.60 62.05 3.89
N HIS A 42 -29.70 62.55 3.36
CA HIS A 42 -30.88 61.87 2.83
C HIS A 42 -30.60 60.48 2.22
N ALA A 43 -31.28 59.47 2.74
CA ALA A 43 -31.48 58.20 2.03
C ALA A 43 -32.42 58.45 0.84
N ALA A 44 -31.89 58.37 -0.38
CA ALA A 44 -32.72 58.09 -1.56
C ALA A 44 -33.00 56.58 -1.57
N PRO A 45 -34.20 56.14 -1.97
CA PRO A 45 -34.52 54.72 -2.02
C PRO A 45 -33.59 54.03 -3.03
N ALA A 46 -32.93 52.96 -2.59
CA ALA A 46 -32.14 52.10 -3.44
C ALA A 46 -33.00 51.58 -4.59
N ALA A 47 -32.54 51.78 -5.83
CA ALA A 47 -33.10 51.08 -6.97
C ALA A 47 -32.80 49.58 -6.83
N PRO A 48 -33.75 48.69 -7.18
CA PRO A 48 -33.54 47.26 -7.05
C PRO A 48 -32.49 46.80 -8.07
N GLY A 49 -31.30 46.41 -7.58
CA GLY A 49 -30.27 45.79 -8.43
C GLY A 49 -28.82 45.90 -7.94
N ASP A 50 -28.48 46.88 -7.10
CA ASP A 50 -27.11 47.00 -6.59
C ASP A 50 -26.92 46.22 -5.28
N PRO A 51 -25.86 45.39 -5.16
CA PRO A 51 -25.55 44.71 -3.91
C PRO A 51 -25.24 45.75 -2.84
N ASP A 52 -25.84 45.59 -1.66
CA ASP A 52 -25.53 46.40 -0.48
C ASP A 52 -24.07 46.18 -0.07
N ASN A 53 -23.19 46.98 -0.67
CA ASN A 53 -21.75 46.93 -0.50
C ASN A 53 -21.27 47.93 0.58
N GLY A 54 -22.22 48.61 1.25
CA GLY A 54 -21.95 49.65 2.25
C GLY A 54 -21.18 50.86 1.74
N LEU A 55 -21.04 51.01 0.41
CA LEU A 55 -20.36 52.15 -0.23
C LEU A 55 -21.40 53.11 -0.81
N PRO A 56 -21.11 54.43 -0.80
CA PRO A 56 -21.99 55.40 -1.45
C PRO A 56 -22.01 55.15 -2.97
N ASP A 57 -23.20 55.26 -3.59
CA ASP A 57 -23.35 55.17 -5.05
C ASP A 57 -22.77 56.42 -5.73
N THR A 58 -21.46 56.40 -5.85
CA THR A 58 -20.61 57.44 -6.43
C THR A 58 -19.58 56.75 -7.30
N ASP A 59 -19.02 57.45 -8.28
CA ASP A 59 -17.92 56.93 -9.11
C ASP A 59 -16.78 56.39 -8.23
N GLN A 60 -16.48 57.07 -7.13
CA GLN A 60 -15.45 56.66 -6.18
C GLN A 60 -15.84 55.37 -5.44
N GLY A 61 -17.10 55.26 -5.00
CA GLY A 61 -17.63 54.03 -4.41
C GLY A 61 -17.57 52.84 -5.37
N ARG A 62 -17.96 53.02 -6.63
CA ARG A 62 -17.92 51.97 -7.66
C ARG A 62 -16.49 51.54 -8.02
N ALA A 63 -15.55 52.48 -8.09
CA ALA A 63 -14.14 52.17 -8.31
C ALA A 63 -13.51 51.44 -7.11
N VAL A 64 -13.83 51.84 -5.88
CA VAL A 64 -13.41 51.10 -4.67
C VAL A 64 -13.99 49.69 -4.66
N TRP A 65 -15.25 49.50 -5.07
CA TRP A 65 -15.85 48.17 -5.20
C TRP A 65 -15.12 47.31 -6.23
N ALA A 66 -14.82 47.87 -7.41
CA ALA A 66 -14.03 47.19 -8.44
C ALA A 66 -12.63 46.81 -7.92
N TYR A 67 -11.95 47.69 -7.18
CA TYR A 67 -10.67 47.38 -6.52
C TYR A 67 -10.79 46.26 -5.48
N LYS A 68 -11.89 46.19 -4.74
CA LYS A 68 -12.09 45.14 -3.72
C LYS A 68 -12.39 43.77 -4.33
N THR A 69 -13.17 43.73 -5.41
CA THR A 69 -13.75 42.49 -5.94
C THR A 69 -13.16 42.01 -7.25
N GLY A 70 -12.51 42.89 -8.02
CA GLY A 70 -11.96 42.58 -9.34
C GLY A 70 -10.79 41.59 -9.32
N GLY A 71 -10.40 41.08 -10.48
CA GLY A 71 -9.14 40.36 -10.62
C GLY A 71 -7.95 41.32 -10.69
N ARG A 72 -6.82 40.86 -11.20
CA ARG A 72 -5.58 41.63 -11.19
C ARG A 72 -5.70 42.89 -12.04
N ALA A 73 -6.21 42.76 -13.27
CA ALA A 73 -6.33 43.87 -14.21
C ALA A 73 -7.34 44.93 -13.70
N VAL A 74 -8.49 44.50 -13.18
CA VAL A 74 -9.50 45.42 -12.63
C VAL A 74 -8.97 46.15 -11.38
N ARG A 75 -8.20 45.47 -10.53
CA ARG A 75 -7.58 46.10 -9.35
C ARG A 75 -6.56 47.16 -9.73
N GLU A 76 -5.68 46.85 -10.67
CA GLU A 76 -4.64 47.78 -11.12
C GLU A 76 -5.27 49.03 -11.77
N GLY A 77 -6.26 48.86 -12.64
CA GLY A 77 -7.00 49.98 -13.24
C GLY A 77 -7.77 50.80 -12.21
N ALA A 78 -8.46 50.16 -11.27
CA ALA A 78 -9.20 50.86 -10.22
C ALA A 78 -8.26 51.66 -9.30
N ALA A 79 -7.10 51.11 -8.94
CA ALA A 79 -6.11 51.81 -8.13
C ALA A 79 -5.57 53.06 -8.83
N ALA A 80 -5.22 52.95 -10.11
CA ALA A 80 -4.76 54.08 -10.92
C ALA A 80 -5.84 55.18 -11.03
N ALA A 81 -7.10 54.77 -11.25
CA ALA A 81 -8.24 55.69 -11.33
C ALA A 81 -8.51 56.43 -10.01
N LEU A 82 -8.41 55.72 -8.87
CA LEU A 82 -8.62 56.29 -7.54
C LEU A 82 -7.52 57.29 -7.11
N LEU A 83 -6.30 57.14 -7.64
CA LEU A 83 -5.20 58.09 -7.44
C LEU A 83 -5.20 59.23 -8.47
N GLY A 84 -6.08 59.16 -9.47
CA GLY A 84 -6.15 60.07 -10.60
C GLY A 84 -7.11 61.25 -10.41
N THR A 85 -7.52 61.83 -11.55
CA THR A 85 -8.52 62.90 -11.59
C THR A 85 -9.93 62.33 -11.66
N PRO A 86 -10.98 63.13 -11.37
CA PRO A 86 -12.37 62.69 -11.60
C PRO A 86 -12.62 62.23 -13.05
N ALA A 87 -11.96 62.82 -14.03
CA ALA A 87 -12.04 62.38 -15.43
C ALA A 87 -11.42 60.98 -15.64
N ALA A 88 -10.30 60.68 -14.97
CA ALA A 88 -9.69 59.34 -15.01
C ALA A 88 -10.61 58.30 -14.35
N LEU A 89 -11.30 58.67 -13.27
CA LEU A 89 -12.28 57.83 -12.60
C LEU A 89 -13.46 57.47 -13.51
N THR A 90 -14.03 58.46 -14.20
CA THR A 90 -15.10 58.24 -15.18
C THR A 90 -14.61 57.43 -16.38
N ALA A 91 -13.40 57.70 -16.90
CA ALA A 91 -12.80 56.95 -18.00
C ALA A 91 -12.61 55.46 -17.64
N PHE A 92 -12.11 55.19 -16.44
CA PHE A 92 -11.97 53.83 -15.93
C PHE A 92 -13.33 53.12 -15.88
N LEU A 93 -14.33 53.71 -15.23
CA LEU A 93 -15.63 53.06 -15.05
C LEU A 93 -16.38 52.80 -16.36
N THR A 94 -16.23 53.69 -17.35
CA THR A 94 -16.99 53.62 -18.60
C THR A 94 -16.29 52.83 -19.70
N THR A 95 -14.96 52.88 -19.76
CA THR A 95 -14.19 52.38 -20.91
C THR A 95 -13.20 51.28 -20.52
N GLU A 96 -12.43 51.47 -19.45
CA GLU A 96 -11.33 50.54 -19.11
C GLU A 96 -11.82 49.33 -18.29
N LEU A 97 -12.79 49.53 -17.40
CA LEU A 97 -13.32 48.49 -16.52
C LEU A 97 -13.89 47.29 -17.29
N PRO A 98 -14.67 47.44 -18.38
CA PRO A 98 -15.10 46.31 -19.20
C PRO A 98 -13.93 45.51 -19.79
N VAL A 99 -12.88 46.18 -20.28
CA VAL A 99 -11.69 45.55 -20.88
C VAL A 99 -10.88 44.81 -19.82
N ALA A 100 -10.63 45.45 -18.68
CA ALA A 100 -9.92 44.84 -17.56
C ALA A 100 -10.68 43.61 -17.01
N ARG A 101 -12.02 43.69 -16.94
CA ARG A 101 -12.87 42.57 -16.51
C ARG A 101 -12.83 41.41 -17.52
N ALA A 102 -12.82 41.71 -18.81
CA ALA A 102 -12.66 40.70 -19.87
C ALA A 102 -11.31 39.95 -19.75
N GLU A 103 -10.22 40.68 -19.50
CA GLU A 103 -8.89 40.09 -19.26
C GLU A 103 -8.89 39.17 -18.04
N ASP A 104 -9.39 39.66 -16.90
CA ASP A 104 -9.48 38.88 -15.67
C ASP A 104 -10.35 37.62 -15.84
N ASN A 105 -11.48 37.73 -16.55
CA ASN A 105 -12.38 36.62 -16.83
C ASN A 105 -11.70 35.55 -17.72
N ARG A 106 -11.03 35.96 -18.80
CA ARG A 106 -10.29 35.03 -19.67
C ARG A 106 -9.20 34.30 -18.88
N PHE A 107 -8.46 35.03 -18.05
CA PHE A 107 -7.45 34.44 -17.18
C PHE A 107 -8.05 33.44 -16.19
N ALA A 108 -9.18 33.78 -15.55
CA ALA A 108 -9.87 32.88 -14.63
C ALA A 108 -10.27 31.57 -15.31
N VAL A 109 -10.84 31.62 -16.52
CA VAL A 109 -11.19 30.41 -17.27
C VAL A 109 -9.93 29.62 -17.64
N LEU A 110 -8.91 30.24 -18.22
CA LEU A 110 -7.68 29.57 -18.64
C LEU A 110 -6.96 28.88 -17.47
N SER A 111 -6.85 29.55 -16.33
CA SER A 111 -6.20 29.01 -15.13
C SER A 111 -6.96 27.82 -14.53
N SER A 112 -8.28 27.72 -14.75
CA SER A 112 -9.11 26.61 -14.27
C SER A 112 -9.01 25.35 -15.14
N LEU A 113 -8.59 25.46 -16.41
CA LEU A 113 -8.64 24.34 -17.37
C LEU A 113 -7.80 23.13 -16.96
N SER A 114 -6.67 23.33 -16.26
CA SER A 114 -5.76 22.24 -15.88
C SER A 114 -6.38 21.27 -14.87
N GLY A 115 -7.33 21.74 -14.04
CA GLY A 115 -8.04 20.92 -13.06
C GLY A 115 -9.46 20.55 -13.48
N ALA A 116 -9.91 21.04 -14.64
CA ALA A 116 -11.26 20.82 -15.13
C ALA A 116 -11.42 19.43 -15.77
N GLY A 117 -12.60 18.84 -15.59
CA GLY A 117 -12.99 17.65 -16.33
C GLY A 117 -13.23 17.94 -17.81
N ARG A 118 -13.44 16.89 -18.60
CA ARG A 118 -13.50 16.96 -20.06
C ARG A 118 -14.65 17.84 -20.55
N SER A 119 -15.83 17.73 -19.96
CA SER A 119 -17.01 18.50 -20.33
C SER A 119 -16.81 19.98 -20.04
N VAL A 120 -16.22 20.31 -18.88
CA VAL A 120 -15.87 21.68 -18.52
C VAL A 120 -14.82 22.24 -19.46
N GLN A 121 -13.76 21.49 -19.78
CA GLN A 121 -12.71 21.93 -20.72
C GLN A 121 -13.29 22.25 -22.10
N GLN A 122 -14.17 21.41 -22.63
CA GLN A 122 -14.82 21.62 -23.92
C GLN A 122 -15.69 22.89 -23.91
N THR A 123 -16.53 23.04 -22.90
CA THR A 123 -17.44 24.19 -22.78
C THR A 123 -16.69 25.50 -22.55
N ALA A 124 -15.65 25.48 -21.71
CA ALA A 124 -14.77 26.62 -21.46
C ALA A 124 -14.01 27.04 -22.73
N SER A 125 -13.48 26.08 -23.50
CA SER A 125 -12.79 26.36 -24.76
C SER A 125 -13.71 26.98 -25.81
N ALA A 126 -14.96 26.52 -25.87
CA ALA A 126 -15.99 27.12 -26.73
C ALA A 126 -16.30 28.56 -26.31
N ALA A 127 -16.44 28.82 -25.00
CA ALA A 127 -16.67 30.17 -24.48
C ALA A 127 -15.49 31.12 -24.78
N LEU A 128 -14.25 30.66 -24.59
CA LEU A 128 -13.04 31.43 -24.93
C LEU A 128 -12.98 31.79 -26.41
N SER A 129 -13.44 30.90 -27.30
CA SER A 129 -13.47 31.12 -28.74
C SER A 129 -14.62 32.05 -29.18
N ALA A 130 -15.70 32.12 -28.40
CA ALA A 130 -16.91 32.86 -28.73
C ALA A 130 -16.89 34.34 -28.31
N GLY A 131 -15.92 34.77 -27.49
CA GLY A 131 -15.75 36.18 -27.10
C GLY A 131 -16.03 36.46 -25.62
N ASP A 132 -15.90 37.73 -25.23
CA ASP A 132 -15.89 38.13 -23.81
C ASP A 132 -17.24 37.97 -23.10
N GLU A 133 -18.33 38.21 -23.81
CA GLU A 133 -19.68 37.97 -23.29
C GLU A 133 -19.92 36.48 -23.01
N ALA A 134 -19.39 35.59 -23.85
CA ALA A 134 -19.51 34.15 -23.68
C ALA A 134 -18.66 33.65 -22.50
N VAL A 135 -17.44 34.19 -22.33
CA VAL A 135 -16.60 33.91 -21.15
C VAL A 135 -17.29 34.37 -19.87
N ALA A 136 -17.86 35.58 -19.86
CA ALA A 136 -18.59 36.09 -18.70
C ALA A 136 -19.84 35.25 -18.40
N ALA A 137 -20.57 34.79 -19.42
CA ALA A 137 -21.73 33.90 -19.25
C ALA A 137 -21.34 32.53 -18.72
N PHE A 138 -20.21 31.98 -19.19
CA PHE A 138 -19.65 30.74 -18.67
C PHE A 138 -19.31 30.85 -17.19
N LEU A 139 -18.58 31.91 -16.78
CA LEU A 139 -18.20 32.13 -15.39
C LEU A 139 -19.37 32.41 -14.46
N ARG A 140 -20.46 32.98 -14.97
CA ARG A 140 -21.65 33.26 -14.17
C ARG A 140 -22.34 31.96 -13.75
N ASP A 141 -22.76 31.17 -14.74
CA ASP A 141 -23.54 29.94 -14.49
C ASP A 141 -23.25 28.81 -15.51
N GLY A 142 -22.64 29.13 -16.66
CA GLY A 142 -22.46 28.18 -17.76
C GLY A 142 -21.52 27.00 -17.45
N PHE A 143 -20.73 27.07 -16.38
CA PHE A 143 -19.90 25.96 -15.91
C PHE A 143 -20.68 24.89 -15.12
N ALA A 144 -21.86 25.19 -14.59
CA ALA A 144 -22.54 24.31 -13.63
C ALA A 144 -22.96 22.96 -14.24
N ALA A 145 -23.56 23.00 -15.43
CA ALA A 145 -23.97 21.80 -16.16
C ALA A 145 -22.79 20.89 -16.56
N PRO A 146 -21.70 21.40 -17.18
CA PRO A 146 -20.57 20.54 -17.52
C PRO A 146 -19.82 20.00 -16.29
N VAL A 147 -19.75 20.74 -15.17
CA VAL A 147 -19.21 20.22 -13.90
C VAL A 147 -20.05 19.04 -13.42
N LEU A 148 -21.37 19.15 -13.43
CA LEU A 148 -22.25 18.05 -13.03
C LEU A 148 -22.03 16.82 -13.92
N GLU A 149 -21.87 17.01 -15.22
CA GLU A 149 -21.60 15.91 -16.15
C GLU A 149 -20.26 15.22 -15.87
N ASP A 150 -19.18 15.98 -15.64
CA ASP A 150 -17.87 15.42 -15.30
C ASP A 150 -17.90 14.64 -13.97
N LEU A 151 -18.67 15.13 -12.99
CA LEU A 151 -18.92 14.41 -11.74
C LEU A 151 -19.67 13.10 -11.99
N ARG A 152 -20.74 13.11 -12.79
CA ARG A 152 -21.50 11.90 -13.14
C ARG A 152 -20.61 10.86 -13.81
N VAL A 153 -19.79 11.26 -14.78
CA VAL A 153 -18.83 10.38 -15.45
C VAL A 153 -17.85 9.77 -14.45
N SER A 154 -17.33 10.56 -13.52
CA SER A 154 -16.42 10.08 -12.47
C SER A 154 -17.08 9.02 -11.57
N VAL A 155 -18.36 9.24 -11.19
CA VAL A 155 -19.12 8.26 -10.39
C VAL A 155 -19.47 7.01 -11.19
N PHE A 156 -19.81 7.15 -12.47
CA PHE A 156 -20.02 6.00 -13.37
C PHE A 156 -18.76 5.15 -13.50
N SER A 157 -17.59 5.78 -13.60
CA SER A 157 -16.32 5.05 -13.62
C SER A 157 -16.10 4.23 -12.34
N ALA A 158 -16.43 4.80 -11.18
CA ALA A 158 -16.35 4.08 -9.91
C ALA A 158 -17.38 2.92 -9.83
N LEU A 159 -18.58 3.12 -10.39
CA LEU A 159 -19.61 2.09 -10.48
C LEU A 159 -19.14 0.90 -11.34
N ASP A 160 -18.57 1.17 -12.50
CA ASP A 160 -18.17 0.12 -13.46
C ASP A 160 -17.00 -0.73 -12.93
N ASN A 161 -16.03 -0.09 -12.29
CA ASN A 161 -14.82 -0.74 -11.77
C ASN A 161 -14.95 -1.22 -10.31
N GLY A 162 -16.09 -0.95 -9.68
CA GLY A 162 -16.33 -1.20 -8.26
C GLY A 162 -16.82 -2.62 -7.94
N GLY A 163 -16.61 -3.02 -6.68
CA GLY A 163 -17.29 -4.18 -6.09
C GLY A 163 -18.76 -3.87 -5.75
N THR A 164 -19.37 -4.76 -4.97
CA THR A 164 -20.80 -4.70 -4.64
C THR A 164 -21.16 -3.43 -3.86
N ALA A 165 -20.38 -3.08 -2.84
CA ALA A 165 -20.62 -1.91 -2.01
C ALA A 165 -20.38 -0.63 -2.81
N MET A 166 -19.30 -0.57 -3.60
CA MET A 166 -19.03 0.56 -4.49
C MET A 166 -20.18 0.79 -5.48
N LYS A 167 -20.65 -0.27 -6.15
CA LYS A 167 -21.79 -0.21 -7.08
C LYS A 167 -23.06 0.29 -6.42
N ARG A 168 -23.35 -0.19 -5.21
CA ARG A 168 -24.52 0.18 -4.41
C ARG A 168 -24.51 1.68 -4.09
N GLU A 169 -23.40 2.20 -3.56
CA GLU A 169 -23.28 3.61 -3.18
C GLU A 169 -23.17 4.55 -4.39
N ALA A 170 -22.46 4.14 -5.44
CA ALA A 170 -22.36 4.91 -6.68
C ALA A 170 -23.74 5.05 -7.35
N SER A 171 -24.51 3.96 -7.42
CA SER A 171 -25.87 3.96 -7.95
C SER A 171 -26.78 4.90 -7.17
N LYS A 172 -26.67 4.91 -5.84
CA LYS A 172 -27.43 5.82 -4.98
C LYS A 172 -27.09 7.28 -5.29
N ALA A 173 -25.80 7.62 -5.41
CA ALA A 173 -25.36 8.97 -5.74
C ALA A 173 -25.84 9.41 -7.14
N LEU A 174 -25.79 8.52 -8.13
CA LEU A 174 -26.27 8.75 -9.49
C LEU A 174 -27.80 8.88 -9.57
N ASN A 175 -28.54 8.18 -8.72
CA ASN A 175 -30.00 8.29 -8.65
C ASN A 175 -30.45 9.63 -8.03
N THR A 176 -29.71 10.13 -7.03
CA THR A 176 -29.95 11.48 -6.48
C THR A 176 -29.54 12.56 -7.48
N ASN A 177 -28.44 12.35 -8.20
CA ASN A 177 -27.98 13.17 -9.32
C ASN A 177 -27.84 14.67 -9.02
N THR A 178 -27.40 15.03 -7.81
CA THR A 178 -27.06 16.42 -7.46
C THR A 178 -25.55 16.57 -7.38
N LYS A 179 -25.05 17.81 -7.56
CA LYS A 179 -23.62 18.10 -7.40
C LYS A 179 -23.11 17.62 -6.03
N GLU A 180 -23.85 17.95 -4.96
CA GLU A 180 -23.50 17.59 -3.60
C GLU A 180 -23.47 16.06 -3.39
N SER A 181 -24.43 15.30 -3.93
CA SER A 181 -24.45 13.84 -3.77
C SER A 181 -23.27 13.17 -4.48
N LEU A 182 -22.93 13.64 -5.68
CA LEU A 182 -21.82 13.09 -6.46
C LEU A 182 -20.47 13.46 -5.84
N GLU A 183 -20.29 14.71 -5.39
CA GLU A 183 -19.07 15.14 -4.70
C GLU A 183 -18.88 14.40 -3.37
N THR A 184 -19.94 14.23 -2.59
CA THR A 184 -19.90 13.49 -1.33
C THR A 184 -19.48 12.04 -1.56
N PHE A 185 -20.01 11.41 -2.61
CA PHE A 185 -19.61 10.06 -2.97
C PHE A 185 -18.12 9.99 -3.31
N LEU A 186 -17.65 10.86 -4.22
CA LEU A 186 -16.26 10.87 -4.69
C LEU A 186 -15.27 11.29 -3.59
N ARG A 187 -15.66 12.08 -2.61
CA ARG A 187 -14.73 12.53 -1.56
C ARG A 187 -14.69 11.60 -0.37
N THR A 188 -15.81 10.95 -0.07
CA THR A 188 -15.99 10.25 1.22
C THR A 188 -16.55 8.85 1.03
N THR A 189 -17.75 8.72 0.44
CA THR A 189 -18.48 7.45 0.44
C THR A 189 -17.73 6.34 -0.29
N GLN A 190 -17.05 6.65 -1.40
CA GLN A 190 -16.32 5.67 -2.18
C GLN A 190 -15.23 4.96 -1.37
N HIS A 191 -14.60 5.63 -0.41
CA HIS A 191 -13.51 5.05 0.39
C HIS A 191 -14.06 4.03 1.40
N THR A 192 -15.21 4.31 2.01
CA THR A 192 -15.89 3.36 2.89
C THR A 192 -16.41 2.16 2.10
N ALA A 193 -17.00 2.40 0.93
CA ALA A 193 -17.50 1.34 0.05
C ALA A 193 -16.36 0.44 -0.45
N GLN A 194 -15.22 1.02 -0.83
CA GLN A 194 -14.03 0.28 -1.22
C GLN A 194 -13.52 -0.60 -0.06
N GLN A 195 -13.48 -0.07 1.16
CA GLN A 195 -13.06 -0.86 2.33
C GLN A 195 -13.99 -2.05 2.58
N GLU A 196 -15.30 -1.86 2.44
CA GLU A 196 -16.28 -2.95 2.53
C GLU A 196 -16.03 -4.03 1.47
N ASP A 197 -15.83 -3.63 0.21
CA ASP A 197 -15.51 -4.55 -0.89
C ASP A 197 -14.17 -5.29 -0.67
N GLU A 198 -13.14 -4.60 -0.19
CA GLU A 198 -11.84 -5.19 0.12
C GLU A 198 -11.93 -6.21 1.27
N GLN A 199 -12.67 -5.89 2.33
CA GLN A 199 -12.91 -6.84 3.43
C GLN A 199 -13.69 -8.06 2.95
N ALA A 200 -14.74 -7.87 2.13
CA ALA A 200 -15.48 -8.97 1.54
C ALA A 200 -14.58 -9.88 0.68
N ALA A 201 -13.64 -9.31 -0.08
CA ALA A 201 -12.65 -10.08 -0.84
C ALA A 201 -11.74 -10.94 0.06
N VAL A 202 -11.32 -10.42 1.22
CA VAL A 202 -10.54 -11.21 2.19
C VAL A 202 -11.36 -12.36 2.77
N PHE A 203 -12.63 -12.12 3.13
CA PHE A 203 -13.52 -13.19 3.59
C PHE A 203 -13.77 -14.25 2.51
N ALA A 204 -13.89 -13.85 1.25
CA ALA A 204 -13.99 -14.79 0.14
C ALA A 204 -12.75 -15.67 0.02
N ILE A 205 -11.54 -15.09 0.15
CA ILE A 205 -10.28 -15.86 0.17
C ILE A 205 -10.25 -16.84 1.35
N LEU A 206 -10.68 -16.42 2.54
CA LEU A 206 -10.69 -17.27 3.74
C LEU A 206 -11.48 -18.57 3.57
N SER A 207 -12.55 -18.55 2.77
CA SER A 207 -13.40 -19.73 2.56
C SER A 207 -12.66 -20.93 1.96
N THR A 208 -11.57 -20.68 1.21
CA THR A 208 -10.76 -21.69 0.53
C THR A 208 -9.27 -21.54 0.84
N ALA A 209 -8.94 -20.82 1.91
CA ALA A 209 -7.56 -20.50 2.25
C ALA A 209 -6.79 -21.72 2.77
N SER A 210 -5.58 -21.91 2.24
CA SER A 210 -4.56 -22.81 2.80
C SER A 210 -4.05 -22.29 4.16
N PRO A 211 -3.36 -23.12 4.97
CA PRO A 211 -3.04 -22.80 6.36
C PRO A 211 -2.33 -21.45 6.56
N GLU A 212 -1.25 -21.16 5.80
CA GLU A 212 -0.57 -19.86 5.92
C GLU A 212 -1.41 -18.72 5.32
N VAL A 213 -2.11 -18.95 4.20
CA VAL A 213 -3.00 -17.91 3.64
C VAL A 213 -4.08 -17.51 4.65
N LYS A 214 -4.66 -18.48 5.37
CA LYS A 214 -5.67 -18.27 6.41
C LYS A 214 -5.12 -17.40 7.54
N LYS A 215 -3.94 -17.75 8.05
CA LYS A 215 -3.25 -17.00 9.11
C LYS A 215 -2.96 -15.55 8.72
N TYR A 216 -2.52 -15.32 7.47
CA TYR A 216 -2.26 -13.96 6.98
C TYR A 216 -3.56 -13.17 6.78
N ALA A 217 -4.61 -13.81 6.26
CA ALA A 217 -5.92 -13.18 6.09
C ALA A 217 -6.55 -12.81 7.45
N GLU A 218 -6.53 -13.72 8.42
CA GLU A 218 -7.01 -13.47 9.79
C GLU A 218 -6.25 -12.33 10.47
N ARG A 219 -4.93 -12.25 10.28
CA ARG A 219 -4.12 -11.13 10.77
C ARG A 219 -4.56 -9.80 10.14
N ALA A 220 -4.80 -9.77 8.84
CA ALA A 220 -5.25 -8.57 8.14
C ALA A 220 -6.64 -8.12 8.61
N LEU A 221 -7.56 -9.07 8.81
CA LEU A 221 -8.91 -8.78 9.34
C LEU A 221 -8.90 -8.34 10.81
N THR A 222 -8.02 -8.93 11.63
CA THR A 222 -7.87 -8.55 13.04
C THR A 222 -7.35 -7.13 13.18
N ASP A 223 -6.39 -6.74 12.34
CA ASP A 223 -5.93 -5.35 12.25
C ASP A 223 -7.04 -4.43 11.74
N GLY A 224 -7.77 -4.88 10.71
CA GLY A 224 -8.97 -4.22 10.19
C GLY A 224 -8.71 -2.89 9.46
N SER A 225 -7.47 -2.36 9.48
CA SER A 225 -7.14 -1.13 8.78
C SER A 225 -7.16 -1.33 7.26
N PRO A 226 -7.54 -0.31 6.47
CA PRO A 226 -7.49 -0.38 5.01
C PRO A 226 -6.10 -0.72 4.47
N ALA A 227 -5.05 -0.28 5.17
CA ALA A 227 -3.67 -0.56 4.79
C ALA A 227 -3.32 -2.05 4.95
N ALA A 228 -3.69 -2.67 6.08
CA ALA A 228 -3.42 -4.08 6.33
C ALA A 228 -4.19 -4.99 5.35
N ILE A 229 -5.46 -4.68 5.11
CA ILE A 229 -6.30 -5.41 4.16
C ILE A 229 -5.72 -5.33 2.74
N ARG A 230 -5.38 -4.13 2.25
CA ARG A 230 -4.77 -3.97 0.92
C ARG A 230 -3.40 -4.64 0.82
N LEU A 231 -2.58 -4.58 1.87
CA LEU A 231 -1.28 -5.24 1.87
C LEU A 231 -1.44 -6.76 1.72
N PHE A 232 -2.40 -7.34 2.43
CA PHE A 232 -2.72 -8.76 2.30
C PHE A 232 -3.21 -9.10 0.89
N LEU A 233 -4.20 -8.35 0.37
CA LEU A 233 -4.76 -8.60 -0.96
C LEU A 233 -3.73 -8.44 -2.10
N SER A 234 -2.84 -7.45 -2.00
CA SER A 234 -1.84 -7.17 -3.06
C SER A 234 -0.63 -8.11 -3.04
N SER A 235 -0.19 -8.56 -1.87
CA SER A 235 1.06 -9.30 -1.74
C SER A 235 1.04 -10.40 -0.67
N GLY A 236 0.40 -10.14 0.48
CA GLY A 236 0.38 -11.10 1.59
C GLY A 236 -0.19 -12.47 1.23
N GLN A 237 -1.26 -12.54 0.44
CA GLN A 237 -1.83 -13.82 0.00
C GLN A 237 -0.86 -14.66 -0.85
N HIS A 238 -0.02 -14.01 -1.66
CA HIS A 238 0.93 -14.69 -2.54
C HIS A 238 2.13 -15.19 -1.75
N ILE A 239 2.64 -14.37 -0.82
CA ILE A 239 3.70 -14.77 0.11
C ILE A 239 3.25 -15.98 0.94
N ALA A 240 2.03 -15.93 1.46
CA ALA A 240 1.49 -17.01 2.26
C ALA A 240 1.33 -18.31 1.46
N ARG A 241 0.85 -18.24 0.20
CA ARG A 241 0.77 -19.41 -0.68
C ARG A 241 2.14 -20.02 -0.97
N ALA A 242 3.17 -19.19 -1.21
CA ALA A 242 4.53 -19.68 -1.39
C ALA A 242 5.07 -20.40 -0.14
N ARG A 243 4.65 -19.98 1.07
CA ARG A 243 4.99 -20.69 2.31
C ARG A 243 4.29 -22.03 2.42
N ASP A 244 3.01 -22.12 2.05
CA ASP A 244 2.30 -23.40 2.02
C ASP A 244 2.96 -24.39 1.03
N GLU A 245 3.40 -23.91 -0.14
CA GLU A 245 4.15 -24.72 -1.13
C GLU A 245 5.52 -25.19 -0.61
N GLU A 246 6.24 -24.31 0.09
CA GLU A 246 7.51 -24.63 0.75
C GLU A 246 7.30 -25.72 1.81
N THR A 247 6.30 -25.57 2.68
CA THR A 247 5.96 -26.56 3.70
C THR A 247 5.63 -27.92 3.09
N ALA A 248 4.79 -27.95 2.04
CA ALA A 248 4.45 -29.21 1.37
C ALA A 248 5.69 -29.90 0.76
N THR A 249 6.62 -29.12 0.20
CA THR A 249 7.88 -29.67 -0.35
C THR A 249 8.78 -30.24 0.74
N ILE A 250 8.88 -29.55 1.88
CA ILE A 250 9.64 -30.02 3.04
C ILE A 250 9.05 -31.33 3.57
N GLU A 251 7.72 -31.43 3.71
CA GLU A 251 7.05 -32.64 4.17
C GLU A 251 7.34 -33.85 3.26
N GLN A 252 7.34 -33.66 1.94
CA GLN A 252 7.73 -34.70 0.98
C GLN A 252 9.18 -35.15 1.16
N LEU A 253 10.11 -34.22 1.37
CA LEU A 253 11.51 -34.54 1.61
C LEU A 253 11.70 -35.31 2.92
N VAL A 254 10.99 -34.91 3.99
CA VAL A 254 11.00 -35.63 5.27
C VAL A 254 10.52 -37.06 5.08
N GLU A 255 9.42 -37.29 4.35
CA GLU A 255 8.90 -38.63 4.07
C GLU A 255 9.92 -39.51 3.32
N ILE A 256 10.61 -38.95 2.32
CA ILE A 256 11.68 -39.65 1.59
C ILE A 256 12.81 -40.04 2.54
N VAL A 257 13.29 -39.11 3.37
CA VAL A 257 14.38 -39.35 4.32
C VAL A 257 14.00 -40.42 5.33
N GLU A 258 12.78 -40.38 5.88
CA GLU A 258 12.30 -41.41 6.80
C GLU A 258 12.24 -42.79 6.16
N ARG A 259 11.74 -42.89 4.93
CA ARG A 259 11.65 -44.14 4.19
C ARG A 259 13.04 -44.73 3.92
N GLU A 260 13.96 -43.91 3.40
CA GLU A 260 15.33 -44.37 3.14
C GLU A 260 16.08 -44.69 4.44
N GLY A 261 15.84 -43.95 5.52
CA GLY A 261 16.37 -44.26 6.85
C GLY A 261 15.89 -45.62 7.38
N LYS A 262 14.60 -45.93 7.23
CA LYS A 262 14.04 -47.26 7.58
C LYS A 262 14.68 -48.37 6.74
N ARG A 263 14.89 -48.14 5.45
CA ARG A 263 15.54 -49.10 4.54
C ARG A 263 17.01 -49.33 4.90
N ALA A 264 17.75 -48.27 5.20
CA ALA A 264 19.14 -48.36 5.65
C ALA A 264 19.23 -49.17 6.94
N LYS A 265 18.39 -48.87 7.93
CA LYS A 265 18.32 -49.62 9.20
C LYS A 265 18.07 -51.12 8.97
N LEU A 266 17.07 -51.48 8.17
CA LEU A 266 16.79 -52.88 7.84
C LEU A 266 17.97 -53.59 7.17
N THR A 267 18.72 -52.87 6.34
CA THR A 267 19.87 -53.45 5.63
C THR A 267 21.06 -53.64 6.57
N THR A 268 21.32 -52.68 7.46
CA THR A 268 22.29 -52.81 8.55
C THR A 268 21.93 -53.96 9.49
N ASP A 269 20.66 -54.08 9.92
CA ASP A 269 20.21 -55.16 10.80
C ASP A 269 20.42 -56.53 10.14
N LYS A 270 20.17 -56.65 8.83
CA LYS A 270 20.48 -57.86 8.05
C LYS A 270 21.98 -58.14 8.02
N ALA A 271 22.82 -57.13 7.75
CA ALA A 271 24.28 -57.28 7.72
C ALA A 271 24.82 -57.74 9.08
N VAL A 272 24.30 -57.20 10.19
CA VAL A 272 24.63 -57.64 11.56
C VAL A 272 24.22 -59.10 11.78
N ALA A 273 23.01 -59.48 11.39
CA ALA A 273 22.54 -60.87 11.53
C ALA A 273 23.37 -61.86 10.71
N PHE A 274 23.73 -61.52 9.47
CA PHE A 274 24.61 -62.36 8.64
C PHE A 274 26.04 -62.43 9.19
N SER A 275 26.56 -61.33 9.72
CA SER A 275 27.87 -61.30 10.39
C SER A 275 27.90 -62.22 11.63
N ALA A 276 26.83 -62.21 12.44
CA ALA A 276 26.71 -63.12 13.58
C ALA A 276 26.69 -64.59 13.14
N ARG A 277 25.92 -64.93 12.10
CA ARG A 277 25.91 -66.29 11.52
C ARG A 277 27.26 -66.71 10.96
N ALA A 278 27.98 -65.78 10.30
CA ALA A 278 29.33 -66.04 9.79
C ALA A 278 30.32 -66.36 10.92
N LYS A 279 30.24 -65.62 12.04
CA LYS A 279 31.06 -65.89 13.24
C LYS A 279 30.76 -67.27 13.83
N GLU A 280 29.48 -67.63 13.97
CA GLU A 280 29.07 -68.94 14.48
C GLU A 280 29.54 -70.09 13.56
N ALA A 281 29.37 -69.94 12.25
CA ALA A 281 29.82 -70.93 11.28
C ALA A 281 31.36 -71.09 11.30
N ALA A 282 32.10 -69.99 11.46
CA ALA A 282 33.55 -70.03 11.60
C ALA A 282 34.00 -70.78 12.86
N GLU A 283 33.33 -70.59 14.00
CA GLU A 283 33.67 -71.32 15.23
C GLU A 283 33.36 -72.82 15.10
N LYS A 284 32.21 -73.19 14.50
CA LYS A 284 31.90 -74.60 14.21
C LYS A 284 32.92 -75.23 13.26
N ALA A 285 33.35 -74.51 12.23
CA ALA A 285 34.39 -74.99 11.31
C ALA A 285 35.73 -75.20 12.02
N LYS A 286 36.10 -74.31 12.95
CA LYS A 286 37.28 -74.45 13.79
C LYS A 286 37.19 -75.68 14.71
N ILE A 287 36.06 -75.89 15.37
CA ILE A 287 35.82 -77.08 16.21
C ILE A 287 35.95 -78.35 15.37
N ALA A 288 35.25 -78.44 14.23
CA ALA A 288 35.32 -79.59 13.34
C ALA A 288 36.75 -79.86 12.82
N ALA A 289 37.53 -78.81 12.55
CA ALA A 289 38.93 -78.95 12.16
C ALA A 289 39.82 -79.50 13.29
N LEU A 290 39.60 -79.06 14.54
CA LEU A 290 40.30 -79.57 15.71
C LEU A 290 39.94 -81.05 15.99
N GLU A 291 38.66 -81.40 15.87
CA GLU A 291 38.19 -82.79 15.99
C GLU A 291 38.79 -83.68 14.90
N ALA A 292 38.77 -83.22 13.65
CA ALA A 292 39.37 -83.95 12.54
C ALA A 292 40.88 -84.17 12.72
N ALA A 293 41.60 -83.18 13.25
CA ALA A 293 43.01 -83.31 13.58
C ALA A 293 43.25 -84.34 14.70
N ALA A 294 42.42 -84.34 15.74
CA ALA A 294 42.50 -85.31 16.83
C ALA A 294 42.17 -86.74 16.36
N GLU A 295 41.13 -86.91 15.56
CA GLU A 295 40.71 -88.21 15.05
C GLU A 295 41.71 -88.79 14.04
N ALA A 296 42.29 -87.96 13.17
CA ALA A 296 43.39 -88.37 12.29
C ALA A 296 44.62 -88.85 13.09
N LYS A 297 44.93 -88.18 14.21
CA LYS A 297 46.02 -88.59 15.12
C LYS A 297 45.73 -89.90 15.85
N ALA A 298 44.47 -90.18 16.17
CA ALA A 298 44.05 -91.42 16.85
C ALA A 298 43.92 -92.60 15.88
N ALA A 299 43.50 -92.36 14.64
CA ALA A 299 43.19 -93.39 13.68
C ALA A 299 44.42 -93.99 12.98
N GLN A 300 45.56 -93.28 12.90
CA GLN A 300 46.91 -93.57 12.33
C GLN A 300 47.04 -94.51 11.11
N GLN A 301 46.35 -95.65 11.09
CA GLN A 301 46.31 -96.65 10.02
C GLN A 301 44.91 -96.82 9.38
N ASP A 302 43.83 -96.25 9.94
CA ASP A 302 42.51 -96.22 9.32
C ASP A 302 42.32 -94.96 8.45
N VAL A 303 42.69 -95.11 7.18
CA VAL A 303 42.58 -94.07 6.15
C VAL A 303 41.12 -93.64 5.94
N ARG A 304 40.16 -94.57 6.02
CA ARG A 304 38.74 -94.25 5.75
C ARG A 304 38.17 -93.35 6.83
N LYS A 305 38.47 -93.65 8.10
CA LYS A 305 38.01 -92.85 9.24
C LYS A 305 38.61 -91.45 9.23
N SER A 306 39.91 -91.34 8.96
CA SER A 306 40.60 -90.05 8.83
C SER A 306 40.08 -89.20 7.66
N ALA A 307 39.81 -89.83 6.51
CA ALA A 307 39.23 -89.16 5.35
C ALA A 307 37.81 -88.63 5.64
N ALA A 308 36.97 -89.38 6.36
CA ALA A 308 35.65 -88.92 6.76
C ALA A 308 35.72 -87.68 7.67
N ALA A 309 36.60 -87.68 8.67
CA ALA A 309 36.80 -86.55 9.58
C ALA A 309 37.30 -85.30 8.82
N ALA A 310 38.28 -85.46 7.94
CA ALA A 310 38.78 -84.38 7.08
C ALA A 310 37.70 -83.82 6.15
N ASN A 311 36.86 -84.68 5.57
CA ASN A 311 35.74 -84.25 4.72
C ASN A 311 34.67 -83.47 5.51
N ASN A 312 34.41 -83.82 6.77
CA ASN A 312 33.51 -83.08 7.65
C ASN A 312 34.06 -81.69 7.95
N ALA A 313 35.33 -81.59 8.34
CA ALA A 313 36.01 -80.30 8.56
C ALA A 313 36.03 -79.43 7.30
N ALA A 314 36.35 -80.02 6.14
CA ALA A 314 36.33 -79.30 4.86
C ALA A 314 34.93 -78.82 4.47
N SER A 315 33.88 -79.57 4.82
CA SER A 315 32.49 -79.17 4.57
C SER A 315 32.05 -78.05 5.50
N ALA A 316 32.44 -78.11 6.79
CA ALA A 316 32.20 -77.02 7.74
C ALA A 316 32.94 -75.74 7.34
N ALA A 317 34.20 -75.83 6.90
CA ALA A 317 34.98 -74.71 6.40
C ALA A 317 34.36 -74.06 5.15
N ARG A 318 33.85 -74.86 4.20
CA ARG A 318 33.10 -74.36 3.04
C ARG A 318 31.81 -73.64 3.47
N GLY A 319 31.09 -74.18 4.45
CA GLY A 319 29.92 -73.52 5.04
C GLY A 319 30.25 -72.17 5.68
N ALA A 320 31.33 -72.10 6.45
CA ALA A 320 31.81 -70.84 7.04
C ALA A 320 32.20 -69.80 5.98
N ALA A 321 32.91 -70.22 4.93
CA ALA A 321 33.26 -69.34 3.81
C ALA A 321 32.02 -68.79 3.09
N ALA A 322 31.00 -69.62 2.86
CA ALA A 322 29.74 -69.18 2.25
C ALA A 322 28.98 -68.18 3.14
N ALA A 323 28.94 -68.41 4.46
CA ALA A 323 28.33 -67.49 5.42
C ALA A 323 29.08 -66.15 5.47
N ALA A 324 30.42 -66.17 5.45
CA ALA A 324 31.25 -64.97 5.39
C ALA A 324 31.01 -64.16 4.09
N ASN A 325 30.95 -64.82 2.94
CA ASN A 325 30.63 -64.17 1.67
C ASN A 325 29.24 -63.51 1.68
N THR A 326 28.25 -64.15 2.30
CA THR A 326 26.90 -63.58 2.49
C THR A 326 26.93 -62.36 3.39
N ALA A 327 27.68 -62.40 4.50
CA ALA A 327 27.85 -61.26 5.40
C ALA A 327 28.56 -60.08 4.74
N ILE A 328 29.62 -60.34 3.97
CA ILE A 328 30.33 -59.31 3.18
C ILE A 328 29.39 -58.67 2.16
N SER A 329 28.61 -59.49 1.45
CA SER A 329 27.66 -58.98 0.44
C SER A 329 26.57 -58.11 1.09
N ALA A 330 26.00 -58.56 2.22
CA ALA A 330 25.02 -57.78 2.96
C ALA A 330 25.62 -56.47 3.51
N SER A 331 26.87 -56.49 3.98
CA SER A 331 27.58 -55.30 4.46
C SER A 331 27.92 -54.30 3.38
N ARG A 332 28.08 -54.72 2.11
CA ARG A 332 28.32 -53.79 0.98
C ARG A 332 27.06 -53.03 0.58
N THR A 333 25.90 -53.58 0.91
CA THR A 333 24.60 -52.98 0.59
C THR A 333 23.99 -52.18 1.76
N ALA A 334 24.59 -52.28 2.95
CA ALA A 334 24.24 -51.52 4.15
C ALA A 334 24.98 -50.18 4.17
#